data_AF-A0A8X6F7X2-F1
#
_entry.id   AF-A0A8X6F7X2-F1
#
_cell.length_a   1.000
_cell.length_b   1.000
_cell.length_c   1.000
_cell.angle_alpha   90.00
_cell.angle_beta   90.00
_cell.angle_gamma   90.00
#
_symmetry.space_group_name_H-M   'P 1'
#
loop_
_entity.id
_entity.type
_entity.pdbx_description
1 polymer ?
#
loop_
_entity_poly.entity_id
_entity_poly.type
_entity_poly.pdbx_seq_one_letter_code
_entity_poly.pdbx_strand_id
1 'polypeptide(L)'
;MDGITGTSSSVDSPDPDHVLTYTVLKESTACTEENASTGMETSMDISLEDKDQKRKSSREKRPLTKKTWRGRLLPTDEKPWRKQKFIDKWTDDEKFKGWLARHPEDPTLARCVSCNQELVAGKSELIKHSLTRKHIKSLQNFDSSTVEVDNSPSKSNQPMLVWVLNDQECQQTTTTEVKYLSGFGSDLTSEDPRCANSLPWGQNNPQVCPYGLYAEQLSGTAFTAPREYNRRTWFYRIRPSVVHLPFERINNGDLTHNWNENEPNPNQMRWMPFDIPERELEQVDFVEGIKTICGAGDPKIRHGVAIHVYLCNVSMEDKCFYNADGDFLIVPQQGRLTVTTEFGRMYVEPNEICVMQLGMKFNVGVEGPSRGYILEVFDAHFNLPYLGPIGANGLANPRDFLTPVALYEDREVETYTIVKKFQGKLFAAHQGHSPFDVVAWHGNYVPYKYNLSNFMAINTVSFDHPDPSIFTVLTCPSTRPGIAIADFVIFPPRWGVAEGTFRPPYFHRNCMSEFMGSFLELMKQR
;
A
#
# COMPACT_ATOMS: atom_id res chain seq x y z
N MET A 1 4.94 70.11 8.45
CA MET A 1 3.52 70.39 8.13
C MET A 1 2.72 69.18 8.58
N ASP A 2 2.56 68.90 9.88
CA ASP A 2 2.11 69.72 11.03
C ASP A 2 0.56 69.75 11.08
N GLY A 3 -0.10 69.39 12.19
CA GLY A 3 0.39 69.04 13.53
C GLY A 3 -0.59 68.14 14.34
N ILE A 4 -0.17 67.59 15.50
CA ILE A 4 -0.38 68.18 16.86
C ILE A 4 -1.77 67.80 17.42
N THR A 5 -2.01 67.21 18.60
CA THR A 5 -1.27 66.67 19.79
C THR A 5 -2.28 65.76 20.55
N GLY A 6 -1.98 64.91 21.55
CA GLY A 6 -0.75 64.62 22.29
C GLY A 6 -0.99 63.59 23.42
N THR A 7 0.12 63.15 24.03
CA THR A 7 0.37 63.01 25.50
C THR A 7 -0.61 62.20 26.37
N SER A 8 -0.26 60.97 26.80
CA SER A 8 0.49 60.61 28.06
C SER A 8 -0.40 60.61 29.32
N SER A 9 -0.31 59.70 30.32
CA SER A 9 0.76 58.80 30.78
C SER A 9 0.21 57.78 31.82
N SER A 10 0.89 56.63 31.99
CA SER A 10 1.34 55.95 33.25
C SER A 10 0.46 55.96 34.55
N VAL A 11 0.45 54.99 35.47
CA VAL A 11 1.29 53.81 35.81
C VAL A 11 0.42 52.78 36.60
N ASP A 12 1.02 51.63 36.94
CA ASP A 12 0.82 50.78 38.15
C ASP A 12 -0.29 49.71 38.22
N SER A 13 0.19 48.46 38.40
CA SER A 13 -0.51 47.28 38.93
C SER A 13 -0.59 47.34 40.48
N PRO A 14 -1.44 46.56 41.18
CA PRO A 14 -1.11 45.16 41.45
C PRO A 14 -2.30 44.16 41.54
N ASP A 15 -1.93 42.87 41.55
CA ASP A 15 -2.71 41.66 41.94
C ASP A 15 -2.89 41.62 43.50
N PRO A 16 -3.57 40.64 44.17
CA PRO A 16 -4.24 39.43 43.68
C PRO A 16 -5.60 39.05 44.36
N ASP A 17 -6.01 37.79 44.16
CA ASP A 17 -6.94 36.95 44.96
C ASP A 17 -8.45 37.25 44.97
N HIS A 18 -9.23 36.29 44.45
CA HIS A 18 -10.17 35.54 45.31
C HIS A 18 -10.62 34.19 44.72
N VAL A 19 -10.41 33.13 45.51
CA VAL A 19 -10.94 31.77 45.28
C VAL A 19 -12.43 31.71 45.64
N LEU A 20 -13.23 30.95 44.88
CA LEU A 20 -14.41 30.25 45.43
C LEU A 20 -14.79 29.01 44.60
N THR A 21 -14.69 27.84 45.24
CA THR A 21 -15.19 26.54 44.76
C THR A 21 -16.63 26.31 45.21
N TYR A 22 -17.43 25.60 44.41
CA TYR A 22 -18.59 24.86 44.91
C TYR A 22 -18.71 23.49 44.24
N THR A 23 -19.23 22.51 44.98
CA THR A 23 -19.19 21.09 44.65
C THR A 23 -20.53 20.45 45.03
N VAL A 24 -21.15 19.76 44.06
CA VAL A 24 -22.12 18.65 44.21
C VAL A 24 -23.37 18.86 45.08
N LEU A 25 -24.53 18.48 44.53
CA LEU A 25 -25.45 17.54 45.21
C LEU A 25 -26.35 16.82 44.19
N LYS A 26 -26.46 15.49 44.34
CA LYS A 26 -27.60 14.70 43.84
C LYS A 26 -28.75 14.89 44.83
N GLU A 27 -30.00 14.78 44.37
CA GLU A 27 -30.87 13.69 44.83
C GLU A 27 -32.16 13.54 44.01
N SER A 28 -32.89 12.47 44.31
CA SER A 28 -33.97 11.86 43.52
C SER A 28 -35.30 11.83 44.28
N THR A 29 -36.44 11.87 43.57
CA THR A 29 -37.72 11.16 43.79
C THR A 29 -38.77 11.82 42.85
N ALA A 30 -39.58 11.16 42.02
CA ALA A 30 -40.44 9.96 42.11
C ALA A 30 -41.84 10.24 42.69
N CYS A 31 -42.89 10.17 41.82
CA CYS A 31 -44.30 9.76 42.05
C CYS A 31 -45.08 9.93 40.72
N THR A 32 -45.59 8.85 40.09
CA THR A 32 -47.02 8.38 40.05
C THR A 32 -47.95 9.25 39.17
N GLU A 33 -48.95 8.76 38.43
CA GLU A 33 -49.56 7.41 38.28
C GLU A 33 -50.41 7.29 36.98
N GLU A 34 -50.82 6.06 36.62
CA GLU A 34 -52.00 5.68 35.77
C GLU A 34 -52.09 6.16 34.29
N ASN A 35 -52.63 5.45 33.28
CA ASN A 35 -53.33 4.15 33.10
C ASN A 35 -53.29 3.81 31.56
N ALA A 36 -53.63 2.64 30.99
CA ALA A 36 -53.76 1.22 31.40
C ALA A 36 -54.09 0.35 30.15
N SER A 37 -54.06 -1.00 30.25
CA SER A 37 -54.50 -2.02 29.24
C SER A 37 -53.67 -2.10 27.93
N THR A 38 -53.45 -3.23 27.24
CA THR A 38 -53.66 -4.70 27.38
C THR A 38 -52.78 -5.35 26.29
N GLY A 39 -52.22 -6.57 26.33
CA GLY A 39 -52.35 -7.75 27.19
C GLY A 39 -51.62 -8.96 26.54
N MET A 40 -51.81 -10.16 27.13
CA MET A 40 -51.34 -11.50 26.71
C MET A 40 -49.85 -11.86 26.86
N GLU A 41 -49.60 -12.63 27.92
CA GLU A 41 -48.42 -13.47 28.16
C GLU A 41 -48.52 -14.81 27.41
N THR A 42 -47.38 -15.42 27.08
CA THR A 42 -47.19 -16.88 27.12
C THR A 42 -45.76 -17.21 27.57
N SER A 43 -45.58 -17.57 28.83
CA SER A 43 -44.38 -18.24 29.33
C SER A 43 -44.57 -19.76 29.32
N MET A 44 -43.49 -20.51 29.11
CA MET A 44 -43.44 -21.95 29.37
C MET A 44 -42.25 -22.24 30.26
N ASP A 45 -42.52 -22.44 31.56
CA ASP A 45 -41.60 -23.10 32.47
C ASP A 45 -41.56 -24.61 32.17
N ILE A 46 -40.36 -25.19 32.19
CA ILE A 46 -40.19 -26.65 32.31
C ILE A 46 -39.18 -26.94 33.41
N SER A 47 -39.67 -27.63 34.44
CA SER A 47 -38.95 -28.06 35.64
C SER A 47 -37.98 -29.21 35.39
N LEU A 48 -36.91 -29.25 36.16
CA LEU A 48 -36.08 -30.44 36.37
C LEU A 48 -36.74 -31.36 37.42
N GLU A 49 -36.88 -32.66 37.14
CA GLU A 49 -36.44 -33.76 38.02
C GLU A 49 -36.76 -35.17 37.46
N ASP A 50 -35.82 -36.08 37.74
CA ASP A 50 -35.77 -37.54 37.61
C ASP A 50 -36.93 -38.36 37.01
N LYS A 51 -36.60 -39.17 35.99
CA LYS A 51 -36.90 -40.62 35.98
C LYS A 51 -35.77 -41.47 35.42
N ASP A 52 -35.32 -42.41 36.25
CA ASP A 52 -34.29 -43.41 35.96
C ASP A 52 -34.87 -44.67 35.25
N GLN A 53 -33.97 -45.45 34.65
CA GLN A 53 -34.06 -46.84 34.20
C GLN A 53 -34.63 -47.24 32.82
N LYS A 54 -33.72 -47.93 32.09
CA LYS A 54 -33.89 -49.04 31.11
C LYS A 54 -34.24 -48.69 29.66
N ARG A 55 -33.20 -48.72 28.81
CA ARG A 55 -33.02 -49.80 27.80
C ARG A 55 -31.55 -49.97 27.39
N LYS A 56 -31.20 -51.16 26.90
CA LYS A 56 -29.81 -51.63 26.68
C LYS A 56 -29.33 -51.40 25.24
N SER A 57 -28.00 -51.20 25.13
CA SER A 57 -27.11 -51.60 24.03
C SER A 57 -27.33 -51.05 22.60
N SER A 58 -26.53 -50.05 22.24
CA SER A 58 -25.57 -50.16 21.13
C SER A 58 -24.29 -49.39 21.50
N ARG A 59 -23.11 -49.87 21.09
CA ARG A 59 -21.80 -49.34 21.52
C ARG A 59 -21.04 -48.79 20.31
N GLU A 60 -21.39 -47.61 19.86
CA GLU A 60 -20.64 -46.94 18.79
C GLU A 60 -19.28 -46.43 19.27
N LYS A 61 -18.30 -46.50 18.37
CA LYS A 61 -16.87 -46.31 18.69
C LYS A 61 -16.45 -44.87 18.39
N ARG A 62 -15.73 -44.24 19.32
CA ARG A 62 -14.98 -43.00 19.07
C ARG A 62 -14.00 -43.19 17.90
N PRO A 63 -13.84 -42.22 17.00
CA PRO A 63 -12.74 -42.24 16.01
C PRO A 63 -11.38 -42.20 16.71
N LEU A 64 -10.47 -43.08 16.29
CA LEU A 64 -9.09 -43.14 16.79
C LEU A 64 -8.17 -42.19 16.01
N THR A 65 -7.10 -41.75 16.66
CA THR A 65 -6.17 -40.73 16.17
C THR A 65 -5.26 -41.19 15.04
N LYS A 66 -4.78 -40.23 14.22
CA LYS A 66 -3.84 -40.44 13.11
C LYS A 66 -2.47 -40.99 13.58
N LYS A 67 -2.32 -42.31 13.76
CA LYS A 67 -0.98 -42.92 13.96
C LYS A 67 -0.76 -44.34 13.43
N THR A 68 -1.61 -44.85 12.53
CA THR A 68 -1.39 -46.14 11.84
C THR A 68 -1.91 -46.12 10.39
N TRP A 69 -1.11 -45.59 9.45
CA TRP A 69 -1.33 -45.71 7.99
C TRP A 69 -0.04 -46.02 7.21
N ARG A 70 0.93 -46.70 7.85
CA ARG A 70 1.99 -47.43 7.12
C ARG A 70 1.58 -48.90 7.02
N GLY A 71 1.49 -49.44 5.80
CA GLY A 71 1.53 -50.89 5.58
C GLY A 71 0.25 -51.61 5.14
N ARG A 72 -0.39 -51.16 4.04
CA ARG A 72 -0.86 -52.05 2.95
C ARG A 72 -1.50 -51.25 1.81
N LEU A 73 -0.71 -50.98 0.77
CA LEU A 73 -1.23 -50.88 -0.60
C LEU A 73 -0.76 -52.16 -1.31
N LEU A 74 -1.72 -52.95 -1.79
CA LEU A 74 -1.45 -54.01 -2.76
C LEU A 74 -1.21 -53.34 -4.12
N PRO A 75 -0.33 -53.90 -4.98
CA PRO A 75 -0.01 -53.29 -6.26
C PRO A 75 -1.20 -53.42 -7.22
N THR A 76 -1.87 -52.31 -7.50
CA THR A 76 -2.89 -52.21 -8.54
C THR A 76 -2.48 -51.13 -9.54
N ASP A 77 -2.07 -51.59 -10.71
CA ASP A 77 -1.92 -50.87 -11.97
C ASP A 77 -1.02 -49.62 -11.96
N GLU A 78 0.22 -49.82 -12.38
CA GLU A 78 1.07 -48.72 -12.86
C GLU A 78 0.35 -47.97 -13.98
N LYS A 79 -0.11 -46.74 -13.70
CA LYS A 79 -0.54 -45.83 -14.76
C LYS A 79 0.66 -45.61 -15.68
N PRO A 80 0.57 -45.95 -16.99
CA PRO A 80 1.69 -45.76 -17.89
C PRO A 80 1.91 -44.27 -18.09
N TRP A 81 2.96 -43.74 -17.45
CA TRP A 81 3.45 -42.39 -17.68
C TRP A 81 3.81 -42.29 -19.17
N ARG A 82 2.97 -41.59 -19.96
CA ARG A 82 3.29 -41.33 -21.37
C ARG A 82 4.55 -40.48 -21.40
N LYS A 83 5.68 -41.08 -21.79
CA LYS A 83 6.93 -40.35 -22.05
C LYS A 83 6.64 -39.24 -23.06
N GLN A 84 6.93 -38.00 -22.68
CA GLN A 84 6.76 -36.85 -23.56
C GLN A 84 7.65 -37.03 -24.79
N LYS A 85 7.08 -36.79 -25.98
CA LYS A 85 7.84 -36.78 -27.23
C LYS A 85 8.28 -35.36 -27.57
N PHE A 86 9.37 -35.25 -28.32
CA PHE A 86 9.83 -34.00 -28.90
C PHE A 86 8.72 -33.36 -29.75
N ILE A 87 8.59 -32.03 -29.64
CA ILE A 87 7.65 -31.25 -30.43
C ILE A 87 8.47 -30.34 -31.34
N ASP A 88 8.38 -30.56 -32.65
CA ASP A 88 9.22 -29.85 -33.62
C ASP A 88 9.03 -28.32 -33.52
N LYS A 89 7.83 -27.82 -33.19
CA LYS A 89 7.57 -26.38 -32.92
C LYS A 89 8.43 -25.76 -31.81
N TRP A 90 9.12 -26.54 -30.99
CA TRP A 90 10.08 -26.00 -30.01
C TRP A 90 11.37 -25.50 -30.67
N THR A 91 11.73 -25.91 -31.89
CA THR A 91 12.92 -25.37 -32.58
C THR A 91 12.72 -23.91 -33.04
N ASP A 92 11.46 -23.46 -33.13
CA ASP A 92 11.10 -22.10 -33.55
C ASP A 92 10.78 -21.17 -32.36
N ASP A 93 10.60 -21.71 -31.15
CA ASP A 93 10.41 -20.94 -29.90
C ASP A 93 11.70 -20.17 -29.58
N GLU A 94 11.61 -18.86 -29.40
CA GLU A 94 12.76 -17.95 -29.16
C GLU A 94 13.71 -18.43 -28.06
N LYS A 95 13.21 -19.22 -27.10
CA LYS A 95 13.99 -19.76 -25.97
C LYS A 95 14.91 -20.93 -26.35
N PHE A 96 14.64 -21.61 -27.45
CA PHE A 96 15.34 -22.83 -27.87
C PHE A 96 15.91 -22.76 -29.29
N LYS A 97 15.48 -21.76 -30.06
CA LYS A 97 15.91 -21.50 -31.44
C LYS A 97 17.43 -21.40 -31.55
N GLY A 98 17.97 -22.04 -32.59
CA GLY A 98 19.40 -22.02 -32.92
C GLY A 98 20.26 -23.08 -32.22
N TRP A 99 19.79 -23.74 -31.15
CA TRP A 99 20.59 -24.77 -30.44
C TRP A 99 19.85 -26.07 -30.14
N LEU A 100 18.52 -26.08 -30.12
CA LEU A 100 17.73 -27.29 -29.91
C LEU A 100 17.42 -27.99 -31.23
N ALA A 101 17.75 -29.28 -31.32
CA ALA A 101 17.42 -30.13 -32.45
C ALA A 101 16.70 -31.41 -31.99
N ARG A 102 16.00 -32.04 -32.93
CA ARG A 102 15.38 -33.36 -32.74
C ARG A 102 16.45 -34.44 -32.66
N HIS A 103 16.27 -35.42 -31.76
CA HIS A 103 17.11 -36.61 -31.74
C HIS A 103 16.76 -37.55 -32.92
N PRO A 104 17.74 -38.12 -33.64
CA PRO A 104 17.48 -38.86 -34.88
C PRO A 104 16.69 -40.16 -34.69
N GLU A 105 16.92 -40.88 -33.58
CA GLU A 105 16.36 -42.22 -33.37
C GLU A 105 15.25 -42.28 -32.30
N ASP A 106 15.54 -41.86 -31.05
CA ASP A 106 14.52 -41.81 -29.98
C ASP A 106 13.67 -40.51 -30.01
N PRO A 107 12.34 -40.57 -30.26
CA PRO A 107 11.46 -39.40 -30.26
C PRO A 107 11.15 -38.84 -28.87
N THR A 108 11.62 -39.46 -27.79
CA THR A 108 11.53 -38.97 -26.40
C THR A 108 12.78 -38.23 -25.93
N LEU A 109 13.78 -38.10 -26.81
CA LEU A 109 15.00 -37.31 -26.60
C LEU A 109 15.05 -36.10 -27.54
N ALA A 110 15.84 -35.11 -27.13
CA ALA A 110 16.24 -33.94 -27.88
C ALA A 110 17.78 -33.85 -27.88
N ARG A 111 18.36 -33.18 -28.87
CA ARG A 111 19.80 -32.94 -28.95
C ARG A 111 20.08 -31.45 -28.85
N CYS A 112 20.96 -31.07 -27.92
CA CYS A 112 21.55 -29.75 -27.91
C CYS A 112 22.76 -29.72 -28.85
N VAL A 113 22.68 -28.92 -29.92
CA VAL A 113 23.70 -28.84 -30.97
C VAL A 113 24.96 -28.12 -30.46
N SER A 114 24.79 -27.05 -29.66
CA SER A 114 25.93 -26.31 -29.09
C SER A 114 26.74 -27.17 -28.09
N CYS A 115 26.05 -27.87 -27.19
CA CYS A 115 26.68 -28.68 -26.16
C CYS A 115 27.04 -30.11 -26.61
N ASN A 116 26.59 -30.53 -27.79
CA ASN A 116 26.57 -31.90 -28.26
C ASN A 116 26.06 -32.91 -27.20
N GLN A 117 24.92 -32.59 -26.56
CA GLN A 117 24.37 -33.37 -25.45
C GLN A 117 22.93 -33.80 -25.73
N GLU A 118 22.60 -35.05 -25.38
CA GLU A 118 21.25 -35.61 -25.41
C GLU A 118 20.48 -35.27 -24.13
N LEU A 119 19.20 -34.91 -24.29
CA LEU A 119 18.31 -34.41 -23.25
C LEU A 119 16.96 -35.11 -23.35
N VAL A 120 16.27 -35.29 -22.22
CA VAL A 120 14.88 -35.76 -22.23
C VAL A 120 14.00 -34.66 -22.85
N ALA A 121 13.11 -35.04 -23.78
CA ALA A 121 12.25 -34.12 -24.53
C ALA A 121 11.07 -33.54 -23.72
N GLY A 122 11.33 -33.08 -22.49
CA GLY A 122 10.36 -32.37 -21.65
C GLY A 122 10.74 -30.88 -21.52
N LYS A 123 9.80 -29.96 -21.76
CA LYS A 123 10.07 -28.50 -21.78
C LYS A 123 10.79 -28.00 -20.51
N SER A 124 10.49 -28.56 -19.34
CA SER A 124 11.17 -28.25 -18.07
C SER A 124 12.64 -28.67 -18.03
N GLU A 125 13.00 -29.81 -18.64
CA GLU A 125 14.40 -30.28 -18.68
C GLU A 125 15.22 -29.52 -19.72
N LEU A 126 14.60 -29.11 -20.84
CA LEU A 126 15.23 -28.23 -21.83
C LEU A 126 15.55 -26.84 -21.24
N ILE A 127 14.63 -26.27 -20.46
CA ILE A 127 14.86 -25.00 -19.74
C ILE A 127 15.94 -25.15 -18.66
N LYS A 128 15.96 -26.26 -17.91
CA LYS A 128 17.05 -26.52 -16.95
C LYS A 128 18.41 -26.61 -17.65
N HIS A 129 18.49 -27.26 -18.81
CA HIS A 129 19.73 -27.37 -19.59
C HIS A 129 20.22 -25.99 -20.07
N SER A 130 19.31 -25.15 -20.60
CA SER A 130 19.67 -23.84 -21.16
C SER A 130 20.25 -22.88 -20.11
N LEU A 131 19.89 -23.06 -18.84
CA LEU A 131 20.41 -22.29 -17.71
C LEU A 131 21.76 -22.82 -17.16
N THR A 132 22.30 -23.92 -17.68
CA THR A 132 23.56 -24.46 -17.16
C THR A 132 24.78 -23.62 -17.60
N ARG A 133 25.75 -23.45 -16.69
CA ARG A 133 27.02 -22.74 -17.00
C ARG A 133 27.79 -23.36 -18.17
N LYS A 134 27.66 -24.67 -18.41
CA LYS A 134 28.25 -25.36 -19.57
C LYS A 134 27.56 -24.91 -20.87
N HIS A 135 26.23 -24.87 -20.87
CA HIS A 135 25.45 -24.44 -22.02
C HIS A 135 25.67 -22.98 -22.38
N ILE A 136 25.64 -22.07 -21.41
CA ILE A 136 25.84 -20.63 -21.65
C ILE A 136 27.24 -20.37 -22.26
N LYS A 137 28.30 -21.00 -21.73
CA LYS A 137 29.65 -20.90 -22.31
C LYS A 137 29.79 -21.55 -23.67
N SER A 138 29.03 -22.62 -23.93
CA SER A 138 29.01 -23.31 -25.22
C SER A 138 28.32 -22.44 -26.29
N LEU A 139 27.16 -21.85 -25.98
CA LEU A 139 26.47 -20.90 -26.86
C LEU A 139 27.31 -19.68 -27.23
N GLN A 140 28.07 -19.12 -26.28
CA GLN A 140 28.97 -17.98 -26.53
C GLN A 140 30.08 -18.29 -27.55
N ASN A 141 30.38 -19.57 -27.79
CA ASN A 141 31.37 -20.04 -28.77
C ASN A 141 30.71 -20.78 -29.95
N PHE A 142 29.38 -20.72 -30.08
CA PHE A 142 28.62 -21.48 -31.08
C PHE A 142 28.27 -20.60 -32.29
N ASP A 143 29.00 -20.77 -33.38
CA ASP A 143 28.71 -20.13 -34.66
C ASP A 143 27.66 -20.95 -35.43
N SER A 144 26.46 -20.40 -35.59
CA SER A 144 25.32 -21.07 -36.23
C SER A 144 25.43 -21.16 -37.76
N SER A 145 26.53 -20.71 -38.37
CA SER A 145 26.72 -20.65 -39.83
C SER A 145 27.05 -22.00 -40.52
N THR A 146 27.14 -23.11 -39.78
CA THR A 146 27.64 -24.41 -40.30
C THR A 146 26.57 -25.51 -40.46
N VAL A 147 25.27 -25.17 -40.42
CA VAL A 147 24.18 -26.13 -40.62
C VAL A 147 23.42 -25.82 -41.92
N GLU A 148 23.68 -26.59 -42.97
CA GLU A 148 22.91 -26.54 -44.20
C GLU A 148 21.47 -27.07 -43.98
N VAL A 149 20.48 -26.27 -44.35
CA VAL A 149 19.08 -26.69 -44.48
C VAL A 149 18.55 -26.20 -45.81
N ASP A 150 17.95 -27.13 -46.58
CA ASP A 150 17.61 -26.95 -47.99
C ASP A 150 16.62 -25.80 -48.26
N ASN A 151 16.83 -25.11 -49.39
CA ASN A 151 16.07 -23.92 -49.79
C ASN A 151 14.84 -24.26 -50.66
N SER A 152 13.70 -23.62 -50.41
CA SER A 152 12.84 -23.09 -51.50
C SER A 152 11.91 -21.96 -51.00
N PRO A 153 11.51 -20.98 -51.84
CA PRO A 153 11.25 -19.63 -51.34
C PRO A 153 9.85 -19.05 -51.61
N SER A 154 9.43 -18.07 -50.79
CA SER A 154 8.41 -17.07 -51.17
C SER A 154 8.77 -15.67 -50.66
N LYS A 155 8.54 -14.66 -51.51
CA LYS A 155 9.07 -13.28 -51.42
C LYS A 155 8.20 -12.35 -50.56
N SER A 156 8.82 -11.34 -49.93
CA SER A 156 8.48 -9.90 -50.16
C SER A 156 9.43 -8.93 -49.44
N ASN A 157 9.86 -7.87 -50.14
CA ASN A 157 10.79 -6.83 -49.65
C ASN A 157 10.09 -5.80 -48.75
N GLN A 158 10.80 -5.22 -47.76
CA GLN A 158 11.41 -3.87 -47.84
C GLN A 158 12.17 -3.47 -46.54
N PRO A 159 13.06 -2.45 -46.54
CA PRO A 159 14.17 -2.35 -45.60
C PRO A 159 13.89 -1.49 -44.35
N MET A 160 14.57 -1.81 -43.24
CA MET A 160 14.72 -0.94 -42.08
C MET A 160 16.13 -0.33 -42.01
N LEU A 161 16.21 0.91 -41.52
CA LEU A 161 17.46 1.66 -41.39
C LEU A 161 18.42 1.00 -40.39
N VAL A 162 19.69 0.91 -40.78
CA VAL A 162 20.79 0.58 -39.87
C VAL A 162 21.18 1.85 -39.10
N TRP A 163 20.89 1.89 -37.81
CA TRP A 163 21.51 2.84 -36.89
C TRP A 163 22.81 2.24 -36.36
N VAL A 164 23.94 2.75 -36.83
CA VAL A 164 25.25 2.45 -36.25
C VAL A 164 25.36 3.22 -34.93
N LEU A 165 25.35 2.51 -33.81
CA LEU A 165 25.71 3.09 -32.51
C LEU A 165 27.23 2.92 -32.32
N ASN A 166 27.92 4.03 -32.07
CA ASN A 166 29.33 4.01 -31.72
C ASN A 166 29.52 3.47 -30.31
N ASP A 167 30.44 2.51 -30.15
CA ASP A 167 30.94 2.07 -28.84
C ASP A 167 31.80 3.16 -28.19
N GLN A 168 31.22 3.98 -27.31
CA GLN A 168 31.96 4.65 -26.24
C GLN A 168 31.20 4.60 -24.91
N GLU A 169 31.82 3.94 -23.93
CA GLU A 169 31.62 4.08 -22.48
C GLU A 169 30.21 3.82 -21.91
N CYS A 170 29.77 2.57 -21.96
CA CYS A 170 28.74 2.09 -21.04
C CYS A 170 29.34 1.78 -19.65
N GLN A 171 29.41 2.78 -18.77
CA GLN A 171 29.48 2.52 -17.33
C GLN A 171 28.15 1.91 -16.88
N GLN A 172 28.10 0.59 -16.73
CA GLN A 172 26.92 -0.11 -16.19
C GLN A 172 26.71 0.23 -14.72
N THR A 173 26.02 1.34 -14.47
CA THR A 173 25.29 1.54 -13.22
C THR A 173 24.20 0.48 -13.15
N THR A 174 24.41 -0.57 -12.35
CA THR A 174 23.41 -1.61 -12.12
C THR A 174 22.31 -1.09 -11.19
N THR A 175 21.44 -0.23 -11.72
CA THR A 175 20.17 0.12 -11.10
C THR A 175 19.33 -1.15 -10.97
N THR A 176 19.25 -1.66 -9.75
CA THR A 176 18.43 -2.83 -9.43
C THR A 176 16.95 -2.41 -9.47
N GLU A 177 16.26 -2.84 -10.52
CA GLU A 177 14.83 -2.54 -10.73
C GLU A 177 13.99 -3.05 -9.54
N VAL A 178 13.35 -2.13 -8.83
CA VAL A 178 12.48 -2.47 -7.70
C VAL A 178 11.18 -3.08 -8.20
N LYS A 179 10.85 -4.25 -7.65
CA LYS A 179 9.66 -5.03 -8.02
C LYS A 179 8.50 -4.73 -7.09
N TYR A 180 7.30 -4.88 -7.62
CA TYR A 180 6.05 -4.67 -6.91
C TYR A 180 5.09 -5.84 -7.14
N LEU A 181 4.22 -6.09 -6.16
CA LEU A 181 3.00 -6.87 -6.31
C LEU A 181 1.87 -5.93 -6.74
N SER A 182 0.89 -6.43 -7.51
CA SER A 182 -0.21 -5.61 -8.03
C SER A 182 -1.58 -6.12 -7.60
N GLY A 183 -2.54 -5.19 -7.45
CA GLY A 183 -3.94 -5.50 -7.16
C GLY A 183 -4.45 -4.91 -5.84
N PHE A 184 -5.14 -3.78 -5.92
CA PHE A 184 -5.77 -3.11 -4.77
C PHE A 184 -6.63 -4.07 -3.93
N GLY A 185 -6.43 -4.08 -2.60
CA GLY A 185 -7.22 -4.85 -1.64
C GLY A 185 -6.99 -6.37 -1.64
N SER A 186 -6.04 -6.89 -2.41
CA SER A 186 -5.73 -8.33 -2.47
C SER A 186 -5.11 -8.85 -1.16
N ASP A 187 -5.41 -10.10 -0.76
CA ASP A 187 -4.54 -10.84 0.16
C ASP A 187 -3.25 -11.23 -0.60
N LEU A 188 -2.17 -10.50 -0.35
CA LEU A 188 -0.86 -10.66 -0.97
C LEU A 188 0.07 -11.50 -0.09
N THR A 189 1.11 -12.08 -0.70
CA THR A 189 2.18 -12.82 -0.04
C THR A 189 3.53 -12.37 -0.59
N SER A 190 4.50 -12.09 0.27
CA SER A 190 5.86 -11.75 -0.14
C SER A 190 6.92 -12.34 0.79
N GLU A 191 7.99 -12.85 0.20
CA GLU A 191 9.19 -13.35 0.87
C GLU A 191 10.40 -12.65 0.28
N ASP A 192 11.35 -12.23 1.12
CA ASP A 192 12.62 -11.73 0.63
C ASP A 192 13.36 -12.85 -0.12
N PRO A 193 13.85 -12.62 -1.36
CA PRO A 193 14.47 -13.66 -2.18
C PRO A 193 15.74 -14.27 -1.57
N ARG A 194 16.33 -13.65 -0.53
CA ARG A 194 17.46 -14.21 0.24
C ARG A 194 17.02 -15.33 1.20
N CYS A 195 15.73 -15.41 1.55
CA CYS A 195 15.18 -16.28 2.59
C CYS A 195 13.93 -17.04 2.10
N ALA A 196 14.06 -17.84 1.05
CA ALA A 196 12.93 -18.58 0.47
C ALA A 196 12.28 -19.59 1.44
N ASN A 197 10.95 -19.67 1.43
CA ASN A 197 10.11 -20.41 2.39
C ASN A 197 10.16 -19.81 3.82
N SER A 198 10.25 -18.48 3.91
CA SER A 198 10.18 -17.74 5.17
C SER A 198 8.74 -17.61 5.71
N LEU A 199 7.72 -17.73 4.86
CA LEU A 199 6.33 -17.85 5.30
C LEU A 199 6.04 -19.26 5.85
N PRO A 200 5.40 -19.40 7.03
CA PRO A 200 4.98 -20.70 7.51
C PRO A 200 3.84 -21.27 6.64
N TRP A 201 4.01 -22.51 6.19
CA TRP A 201 3.01 -23.17 5.35
C TRP A 201 1.75 -23.57 6.12
N GLY A 202 0.58 -23.12 5.66
CA GLY A 202 -0.74 -23.60 6.11
C GLY A 202 -1.20 -23.10 7.49
N GLN A 203 -0.45 -22.21 8.15
CA GLN A 203 -0.77 -21.63 9.46
C GLN A 203 -0.03 -20.31 9.67
N ASN A 204 -0.53 -19.42 10.52
CA ASN A 204 0.12 -18.13 10.81
C ASN A 204 1.03 -18.16 12.06
N ASN A 205 0.73 -19.06 13.01
CA ASN A 205 1.37 -19.10 14.32
C ASN A 205 2.04 -20.47 14.56
N PRO A 206 3.15 -20.78 13.86
CA PRO A 206 3.95 -21.97 14.20
C PRO A 206 4.59 -21.81 15.58
N GLN A 207 4.90 -22.92 16.25
CA GLN A 207 5.66 -22.89 17.51
C GLN A 207 7.08 -22.29 17.34
N VAL A 208 7.67 -22.49 16.15
CA VAL A 208 8.93 -21.88 15.70
C VAL A 208 8.73 -21.52 14.24
N CYS A 209 8.86 -20.23 13.88
CA CYS A 209 8.76 -19.81 12.49
C CYS A 209 9.96 -20.31 11.68
N PRO A 210 9.84 -20.41 10.34
CA PRO A 210 11.02 -20.49 9.47
C PRO A 210 12.07 -19.44 9.86
N TYR A 211 13.35 -19.82 9.74
CA TYR A 211 14.49 -18.98 10.12
C TYR A 211 14.53 -18.50 11.59
N GLY A 212 13.64 -18.97 12.46
CA GLY A 212 13.56 -18.52 13.86
C GLY A 212 12.91 -17.14 14.04
N LEU A 213 12.19 -16.66 13.02
CA LEU A 213 11.52 -15.35 13.02
C LEU A 213 10.38 -15.25 14.05
N TYR A 214 9.99 -14.03 14.38
CA TYR A 214 8.80 -13.73 15.17
C TYR A 214 7.60 -13.47 14.26
N ALA A 215 6.48 -14.17 14.51
CA ALA A 215 5.20 -13.87 13.89
C ALA A 215 4.54 -12.68 14.61
N GLU A 216 4.19 -11.64 13.87
CA GLU A 216 3.57 -10.43 14.39
C GLU A 216 2.38 -10.04 13.50
N GLN A 217 1.25 -9.64 14.10
CA GLN A 217 0.06 -9.23 13.34
C GLN A 217 -0.19 -7.73 13.46
N LEU A 218 -0.19 -7.04 12.32
CA LEU A 218 -0.74 -5.69 12.19
C LEU A 218 -2.21 -5.79 11.79
N SER A 219 -3.10 -5.33 12.67
CA SER A 219 -4.55 -5.28 12.43
C SER A 219 -4.97 -3.85 12.11
N GLY A 220 -5.40 -3.59 10.87
CA GLY A 220 -5.93 -2.29 10.45
C GLY A 220 -7.36 -2.06 10.92
N THR A 221 -8.19 -3.12 10.91
CA THR A 221 -9.58 -3.08 11.36
C THR A 221 -9.84 -3.90 12.62
N ALA A 222 -11.01 -3.70 13.25
CA ALA A 222 -11.54 -4.61 14.26
C ALA A 222 -11.64 -6.05 13.73
N PHE A 223 -11.37 -7.05 14.58
CA PHE A 223 -11.36 -8.47 14.21
C PHE A 223 -12.69 -8.97 13.62
N THR A 224 -13.82 -8.40 14.07
CA THR A 224 -15.18 -8.75 13.64
C THR A 224 -15.66 -7.98 12.41
N ALA A 225 -14.81 -7.18 11.76
CA ALA A 225 -15.16 -6.52 10.51
C ALA A 225 -15.54 -7.56 9.43
N PRO A 226 -16.59 -7.32 8.60
CA PRO A 226 -16.95 -8.19 7.48
C PRO A 226 -15.77 -8.44 6.55
N ARG A 227 -15.74 -9.58 5.86
CA ARG A 227 -14.55 -10.06 5.14
C ARG A 227 -14.05 -9.06 4.08
N GLU A 228 -14.96 -8.38 3.40
CA GLU A 228 -14.66 -7.34 2.41
C GLU A 228 -13.97 -6.10 3.01
N TYR A 229 -14.21 -5.80 4.29
CA TYR A 229 -13.64 -4.66 5.01
C TYR A 229 -12.52 -5.04 5.97
N ASN A 230 -12.38 -6.30 6.34
CA ASN A 230 -11.35 -6.77 7.28
C ASN A 230 -9.95 -6.53 6.69
N ARG A 231 -9.08 -5.81 7.40
CA ARG A 231 -7.70 -5.51 6.99
C ARG A 231 -6.71 -5.98 8.04
N ARG A 232 -5.83 -6.91 7.66
CA ARG A 232 -4.75 -7.41 8.53
C ARG A 232 -3.60 -8.03 7.74
N THR A 233 -2.39 -7.86 8.25
CA THR A 233 -1.15 -8.46 7.75
C THR A 233 -0.42 -9.20 8.86
N TRP A 234 0.18 -10.33 8.50
CA TRP A 234 1.16 -11.06 9.30
C TRP A 234 2.57 -10.77 8.79
N PHE A 235 3.44 -10.32 9.69
CA PHE A 235 4.88 -10.17 9.49
C PHE A 235 5.63 -11.36 10.10
N TYR A 236 6.74 -11.75 9.47
CA TYR A 236 7.72 -12.67 10.01
C TYR A 236 9.06 -11.94 10.04
N ARG A 237 9.43 -11.45 11.23
CA ARG A 237 10.48 -10.44 11.45
C ARG A 237 11.56 -10.92 12.41
N ILE A 238 12.75 -10.31 12.36
CA ILE A 238 13.91 -10.76 13.14
C ILE A 238 13.75 -10.44 14.63
N ARG A 239 13.22 -9.26 14.97
CA ARG A 239 12.94 -8.77 16.32
C ARG A 239 11.49 -8.21 16.33
N PRO A 240 10.65 -8.53 17.33
CA PRO A 240 9.27 -8.06 17.35
C PRO A 240 9.19 -6.56 17.67
N SER A 241 8.15 -5.88 17.18
CA SER A 241 7.93 -4.43 17.32
C SER A 241 7.85 -3.90 18.74
N VAL A 242 7.77 -4.76 19.75
CA VAL A 242 7.72 -4.39 21.17
C VAL A 242 9.11 -4.10 21.76
N VAL A 243 10.20 -4.39 21.03
CA VAL A 243 11.59 -4.23 21.50
C VAL A 243 12.08 -2.78 21.30
N HIS A 244 11.49 -1.84 22.05
CA HIS A 244 11.90 -0.44 22.12
C HIS A 244 11.83 0.12 23.55
N LEU A 245 12.53 1.23 23.81
CA LEU A 245 12.41 2.01 25.04
C LEU A 245 11.05 2.74 25.10
N PRO A 246 10.56 3.16 26.29
CA PRO A 246 9.31 3.92 26.41
C PRO A 246 9.26 5.15 25.48
N PHE A 247 8.06 5.50 25.01
CA PHE A 247 7.84 6.70 24.21
C PHE A 247 7.86 7.96 25.07
N GLU A 248 8.70 8.93 24.70
CA GLU A 248 8.75 10.26 25.29
C GLU A 248 8.11 11.28 24.33
N ARG A 249 7.51 12.34 24.88
CA ARG A 249 6.86 13.38 24.07
C ARG A 249 7.89 14.33 23.48
N ILE A 250 7.82 14.57 22.17
CA ILE A 250 8.69 15.53 21.47
C ILE A 250 7.91 16.78 21.05
N ASN A 251 8.59 17.75 20.45
CA ASN A 251 7.93 18.92 19.85
C ASN A 251 7.04 18.48 18.68
N ASN A 252 5.89 19.12 18.52
CA ASN A 252 4.98 18.90 17.40
C ASN A 252 5.43 19.60 16.11
N GLY A 253 6.29 20.63 16.21
CA GLY A 253 6.51 21.56 15.10
C GLY A 253 5.19 22.21 14.66
N ASP A 254 4.96 22.31 13.36
CA ASP A 254 3.72 22.86 12.76
C ASP A 254 2.62 21.79 12.59
N LEU A 255 2.73 20.65 13.27
CA LEU A 255 1.69 19.64 13.31
C LEU A 255 0.64 20.00 14.38
N THR A 256 -0.56 20.40 13.94
CA THR A 256 -1.67 20.78 14.83
C THR A 256 -2.95 20.00 14.48
N HIS A 257 -3.90 20.04 15.39
CA HIS A 257 -5.29 19.61 15.19
C HIS A 257 -6.26 20.55 15.92
N ASN A 258 -5.81 21.75 16.27
CA ASN A 258 -6.60 22.73 17.00
C ASN A 258 -7.35 23.64 16.03
N TRP A 259 -8.41 23.12 15.42
CA TRP A 259 -9.21 23.84 14.43
C TRP A 259 -9.91 25.10 14.97
N ASN A 260 -9.87 25.32 16.30
CA ASN A 260 -10.42 26.49 16.99
C ASN A 260 -9.35 27.57 17.31
N GLU A 261 -8.10 27.42 16.85
CA GLU A 261 -7.04 28.41 17.09
C GLU A 261 -7.16 29.67 16.23
N ASN A 262 -7.92 29.59 15.13
CA ASN A 262 -8.25 30.69 14.23
C ASN A 262 -9.78 30.87 14.15
N GLU A 263 -10.24 32.11 14.03
CA GLU A 263 -11.65 32.42 13.81
C GLU A 263 -12.14 31.90 12.44
N PRO A 264 -13.40 31.40 12.32
CA PRO A 264 -13.94 30.92 11.06
C PRO A 264 -13.96 31.98 9.96
N ASN A 265 -13.35 31.67 8.81
CA ASN A 265 -13.28 32.57 7.66
C ASN A 265 -13.95 31.91 6.41
N PRO A 266 -15.08 32.44 5.91
CA PRO A 266 -15.79 31.87 4.76
C PRO A 266 -15.22 32.30 3.39
N ASN A 267 -14.18 33.15 3.36
CA ASN A 267 -13.60 33.64 2.11
C ASN A 267 -12.73 32.57 1.44
N GLN A 268 -12.70 32.56 0.11
CA GLN A 268 -11.80 31.69 -0.65
C GLN A 268 -10.34 32.04 -0.34
N MET A 269 -9.59 31.04 0.13
CA MET A 269 -8.15 31.17 0.35
C MET A 269 -7.35 30.64 -0.85
N ARG A 270 -6.14 31.16 -1.03
CA ARG A 270 -5.17 30.69 -2.01
C ARG A 270 -3.76 30.92 -1.47
N TRP A 271 -2.90 29.91 -1.65
CA TRP A 271 -1.49 29.99 -1.32
C TRP A 271 -0.65 29.99 -2.61
N MET A 272 0.49 30.66 -2.57
CA MET A 272 1.59 30.42 -3.51
C MET A 272 2.20 29.04 -3.22
N PRO A 273 3.04 28.47 -4.11
CA PRO A 273 3.83 27.29 -3.78
C PRO A 273 4.58 27.52 -2.46
N PHE A 274 4.40 26.62 -1.49
CA PHE A 274 5.03 26.75 -0.18
C PHE A 274 6.55 26.62 -0.29
N ASP A 275 7.27 27.55 0.33
CA ASP A 275 8.74 27.59 0.25
C ASP A 275 9.37 26.40 0.99
N ILE A 276 10.37 25.77 0.37
CA ILE A 276 11.14 24.68 0.96
C ILE A 276 12.33 25.31 1.70
N PRO A 277 12.64 24.94 2.95
CA PRO A 277 13.79 25.48 3.66
C PRO A 277 15.10 25.24 2.89
N GLU A 278 15.93 26.28 2.79
CA GLU A 278 17.27 26.19 2.19
C GLU A 278 18.16 25.29 3.06
N ARG A 279 18.79 24.28 2.45
CA ARG A 279 19.52 23.22 3.16
C ARG A 279 20.75 23.75 3.91
N GLU A 280 21.30 24.86 3.41
CA GLU A 280 22.42 25.61 3.97
C GLU A 280 22.04 26.36 5.25
N LEU A 281 20.74 26.67 5.45
CA LEU A 281 20.22 27.37 6.62
C LEU A 281 19.65 26.39 7.66
N GLU A 282 18.86 25.42 7.21
CA GLU A 282 18.17 24.46 8.09
C GLU A 282 18.05 23.10 7.39
N GLN A 283 18.45 22.03 8.07
CA GLN A 283 18.26 20.66 7.60
C GLN A 283 16.95 20.13 8.19
N VAL A 284 16.00 19.78 7.32
CA VAL A 284 14.63 19.40 7.69
C VAL A 284 14.28 18.09 7.00
N ASP A 285 13.96 17.05 7.78
CA ASP A 285 13.52 15.77 7.24
C ASP A 285 12.01 15.76 6.92
N PHE A 286 11.50 14.65 6.37
CA PHE A 286 10.10 14.53 5.97
C PHE A 286 9.11 14.75 7.13
N VAL A 287 9.44 14.37 8.36
CA VAL A 287 8.56 14.45 9.54
C VAL A 287 8.58 15.84 10.14
N GLU A 288 9.76 16.44 10.25
CA GLU A 288 9.96 17.82 10.71
C GLU A 288 9.34 18.82 9.73
N GLY A 289 9.37 18.50 8.43
CA GLY A 289 8.77 19.29 7.36
C GLY A 289 7.25 19.25 7.27
N ILE A 290 6.53 18.48 8.09
CA ILE A 290 5.06 18.39 8.05
C ILE A 290 4.44 19.65 8.67
N LYS A 291 3.74 20.44 7.85
CA LYS A 291 2.98 21.61 8.28
C LYS A 291 1.50 21.40 8.00
N THR A 292 0.65 21.53 9.02
CA THR A 292 -0.81 21.36 8.87
C THR A 292 -1.43 22.63 8.32
N ILE A 293 -2.19 22.52 7.23
CA ILE A 293 -2.82 23.67 6.54
C ILE A 293 -4.26 23.85 7.00
N CYS A 294 -5.03 22.77 7.05
CA CYS A 294 -6.42 22.79 7.52
C CYS A 294 -6.87 21.38 7.94
N GLY A 295 -8.05 21.28 8.56
CA GLY A 295 -8.65 20.01 8.93
C GLY A 295 -9.98 20.21 9.66
N ALA A 296 -10.63 19.12 9.99
CA ALA A 296 -11.88 19.08 10.75
C ALA A 296 -12.01 17.74 11.50
N GLY A 297 -12.77 17.73 12.59
CA GLY A 297 -12.94 16.55 13.46
C GLY A 297 -11.86 16.42 14.53
N ASP A 298 -11.73 15.23 15.15
CA ASP A 298 -10.77 14.99 16.24
C ASP A 298 -10.18 13.56 16.12
N PRO A 299 -8.84 13.41 16.07
CA PRO A 299 -8.19 12.10 15.99
C PRO A 299 -8.50 11.17 17.18
N LYS A 300 -8.88 11.71 18.35
CA LYS A 300 -9.23 10.91 19.54
C LYS A 300 -10.52 10.11 19.37
N ILE A 301 -11.47 10.64 18.62
CA ILE A 301 -12.74 9.96 18.30
C ILE A 301 -12.68 9.21 16.96
N ARG A 302 -11.55 9.26 16.26
CA ARG A 302 -11.35 8.66 14.93
C ARG A 302 -12.41 9.08 13.92
N HIS A 303 -12.60 10.40 13.82
CA HIS A 303 -13.54 11.00 12.89
C HIS A 303 -12.99 12.33 12.37
N GLY A 304 -12.90 12.45 11.04
CA GLY A 304 -12.45 13.68 10.37
C GLY A 304 -11.20 13.52 9.51
N VAL A 305 -10.59 14.66 9.19
CA VAL A 305 -9.57 14.83 8.15
C VAL A 305 -8.58 15.92 8.53
N ALA A 306 -7.33 15.80 8.10
CA ALA A 306 -6.36 16.88 8.08
C ALA A 306 -5.63 16.93 6.73
N ILE A 307 -5.27 18.12 6.29
CA ILE A 307 -4.48 18.36 5.09
C ILE A 307 -3.17 19.03 5.51
N HIS A 308 -2.06 18.39 5.16
CA HIS A 308 -0.72 18.87 5.43
C HIS A 308 0.03 19.12 4.13
N VAL A 309 1.07 19.94 4.21
CA VAL A 309 2.18 19.93 3.25
C VAL A 309 3.41 19.36 3.94
N TYR A 310 4.28 18.69 3.17
CA TYR A 310 5.62 18.37 3.62
C TYR A 310 6.64 19.23 2.85
N LEU A 311 7.65 19.71 3.56
CA LEU A 311 8.69 20.61 3.06
C LEU A 311 10.04 20.17 3.65
N CYS A 312 10.81 19.38 2.90
CA CYS A 312 12.03 18.75 3.42
C CYS A 312 13.19 18.82 2.42
N ASN A 313 14.42 18.70 2.93
CA ASN A 313 15.65 18.84 2.13
C ASN A 313 16.74 17.80 2.48
N VAL A 314 16.53 16.99 3.52
CA VAL A 314 17.38 15.84 3.90
C VAL A 314 16.54 14.57 4.09
N SER A 315 17.20 13.42 3.97
CA SER A 315 16.59 12.11 4.22
C SER A 315 16.42 11.89 5.73
N MET A 316 15.44 11.06 6.10
CA MET A 316 15.32 10.57 7.48
C MET A 316 16.48 9.60 7.79
N GLU A 317 17.41 9.98 8.66
CA GLU A 317 18.57 9.15 9.07
C GLU A 317 18.29 8.43 10.38
N ASP A 318 18.46 7.10 10.41
CA ASP A 318 18.18 6.20 11.56
C ASP A 318 16.89 6.51 12.33
N LYS A 319 15.88 6.94 11.56
CA LYS A 319 14.58 7.43 12.03
C LYS A 319 13.48 6.85 11.15
N CYS A 320 12.39 6.40 11.77
CA CYS A 320 11.13 6.09 11.08
C CYS A 320 9.98 6.88 11.70
N PHE A 321 8.87 6.93 10.99
CA PHE A 321 7.61 7.49 11.45
C PHE A 321 6.49 6.46 11.31
N TYR A 322 5.53 6.48 12.23
CA TYR A 322 4.21 5.88 12.00
C TYR A 322 3.09 6.76 12.57
N ASN A 323 1.96 6.73 11.89
CA ASN A 323 0.75 7.41 12.32
C ASN A 323 -0.18 6.42 13.04
N ALA A 324 -0.59 6.72 14.27
CA ALA A 324 -1.56 5.91 15.03
C ALA A 324 -2.99 6.49 15.01
N ASP A 325 -3.18 7.64 14.35
CA ASP A 325 -4.45 8.37 14.30
C ASP A 325 -5.24 8.11 13.02
N GLY A 326 -4.56 7.81 11.90
CA GLY A 326 -5.19 7.74 10.59
C GLY A 326 -4.29 7.20 9.46
N ASP A 327 -4.87 7.11 8.27
CA ASP A 327 -4.17 6.80 7.02
C ASP A 327 -3.65 8.11 6.38
N PHE A 328 -2.43 8.08 5.82
CA PHE A 328 -1.88 9.15 4.98
C PHE A 328 -1.94 8.77 3.50
N LEU A 329 -2.60 9.59 2.68
CA LEU A 329 -2.42 9.63 1.22
C LEU A 329 -1.43 10.75 0.89
N ILE A 330 -0.24 10.37 0.43
CA ILE A 330 0.90 11.26 0.15
C ILE A 330 0.96 11.53 -1.36
N VAL A 331 1.11 12.81 -1.70
CA VAL A 331 1.08 13.32 -3.08
C VAL A 331 2.34 14.16 -3.35
N PRO A 332 3.41 13.58 -3.92
CA PRO A 332 4.59 14.32 -4.31
C PRO A 332 4.32 15.35 -5.40
N GLN A 333 4.82 16.57 -5.20
CA GLN A 333 4.74 17.68 -6.16
C GLN A 333 6.13 18.02 -6.73
N GLN A 334 7.15 18.03 -5.86
CA GLN A 334 8.55 18.25 -6.20
C GLN A 334 9.42 17.23 -5.45
N GLY A 335 10.38 16.64 -6.16
CA GLY A 335 11.28 15.62 -5.61
C GLY A 335 10.67 14.22 -5.61
N ARG A 336 11.50 13.21 -5.90
CA ARG A 336 11.15 11.79 -5.72
C ARG A 336 11.32 11.41 -4.26
N LEU A 337 10.34 10.67 -3.73
CA LEU A 337 10.44 10.03 -2.42
C LEU A 337 10.91 8.58 -2.57
N THR A 338 11.91 8.19 -1.78
CA THR A 338 12.26 6.78 -1.53
C THR A 338 11.63 6.35 -0.22
N VAL A 339 10.48 5.69 -0.27
CA VAL A 339 9.74 5.26 0.92
C VAL A 339 10.12 3.83 1.27
N THR A 340 10.84 3.64 2.37
CA THR A 340 11.13 2.31 2.94
C THR A 340 10.09 2.02 4.03
N THR A 341 9.45 0.85 3.98
CA THR A 341 8.40 0.43 4.91
C THR A 341 8.70 -0.95 5.48
N GLU A 342 7.97 -1.37 6.52
CA GLU A 342 7.98 -2.76 7.03
C GLU A 342 7.60 -3.82 5.97
N PHE A 343 7.08 -3.42 4.81
CA PHE A 343 6.71 -4.33 3.70
C PHE A 343 7.76 -4.39 2.60
N GLY A 344 8.76 -3.51 2.65
CA GLY A 344 9.75 -3.26 1.61
C GLY A 344 9.75 -1.81 1.10
N ARG A 345 10.41 -1.56 -0.03
CA ARG A 345 10.69 -0.22 -0.55
C ARG A 345 9.85 0.14 -1.78
N MET A 346 9.38 1.39 -1.82
CA MET A 346 8.75 2.01 -2.98
C MET A 346 9.48 3.29 -3.38
N TYR A 347 9.58 3.55 -4.68
CA TYR A 347 9.87 4.89 -5.19
C TYR A 347 8.55 5.56 -5.57
N VAL A 348 8.37 6.82 -5.20
CA VAL A 348 7.15 7.58 -5.49
C VAL A 348 7.55 8.93 -6.08
N GLU A 349 7.26 9.11 -7.36
CA GLU A 349 7.61 10.32 -8.12
C GLU A 349 6.41 11.27 -8.22
N PRO A 350 6.61 12.56 -8.56
CA PRO A 350 5.51 13.45 -8.91
C PRO A 350 4.64 12.83 -10.03
N ASN A 351 3.33 13.09 -9.98
CA ASN A 351 2.30 12.38 -10.77
C ASN A 351 2.06 10.90 -10.35
N GLU A 352 2.64 10.47 -9.24
CA GLU A 352 2.21 9.28 -8.51
C GLU A 352 1.67 9.68 -7.12
N ILE A 353 0.98 8.75 -6.47
CA ILE A 353 0.59 8.84 -5.06
C ILE A 353 1.06 7.59 -4.33
N CYS A 354 1.16 7.67 -3.00
CA CYS A 354 1.21 6.47 -2.15
C CYS A 354 0.35 6.63 -0.90
N VAL A 355 -0.07 5.49 -0.33
CA VAL A 355 -0.85 5.44 0.91
C VAL A 355 -0.09 4.65 1.97
N MET A 356 0.20 5.32 3.09
CA MET A 356 0.69 4.71 4.32
C MET A 356 -0.51 4.58 5.27
N GLN A 357 -0.97 3.34 5.50
CA GLN A 357 -2.13 3.10 6.37
C GLN A 357 -1.72 3.13 7.85
N LEU A 358 -2.69 3.36 8.74
CA LEU A 358 -2.54 3.49 10.18
C LEU A 358 -1.65 2.38 10.78
N GLY A 359 -0.64 2.77 11.54
CA GLY A 359 0.25 1.88 12.29
C GLY A 359 1.50 1.40 11.53
N MET A 360 1.57 1.58 10.21
CA MET A 360 2.73 1.15 9.42
C MET A 360 3.94 2.06 9.67
N LYS A 361 5.11 1.49 10.02
CA LYS A 361 6.36 2.26 10.11
C LYS A 361 6.94 2.47 8.72
N PHE A 362 7.35 3.71 8.44
CA PHE A 362 8.04 4.07 7.21
C PHE A 362 9.16 5.11 7.44
N ASN A 363 10.09 5.15 6.50
CA ASN A 363 11.20 6.08 6.41
C ASN A 363 11.17 6.70 5.01
N VAL A 364 11.47 7.99 4.91
CA VAL A 364 11.48 8.73 3.64
C VAL A 364 12.90 9.24 3.36
N GLY A 365 13.49 8.70 2.30
CA GLY A 365 14.69 9.24 1.68
C GLY A 365 14.35 10.23 0.56
N VAL A 366 15.15 11.28 0.42
CA VAL A 366 15.05 12.31 -0.63
C VAL A 366 16.43 12.62 -1.20
N GLU A 367 16.46 12.95 -2.50
CA GLU A 367 17.70 13.31 -3.22
C GLU A 367 18.00 14.82 -3.17
N GLY A 368 17.06 15.64 -2.70
CA GLY A 368 17.17 17.10 -2.61
C GLY A 368 15.88 17.76 -2.14
N PRO A 369 15.72 19.10 -2.33
CA PRO A 369 14.54 19.86 -1.91
C PRO A 369 13.24 19.26 -2.45
N SER A 370 12.39 18.80 -1.53
CA SER A 370 11.20 18.01 -1.81
C SER A 370 9.96 18.63 -1.16
N ARG A 371 8.85 18.64 -1.90
CA ARG A 371 7.56 19.20 -1.48
C ARG A 371 6.40 18.36 -1.99
N GLY A 372 5.34 18.30 -1.20
CA GLY A 372 4.09 17.69 -1.62
C GLY A 372 2.99 17.87 -0.58
N TYR A 373 1.86 17.21 -0.83
CA TYR A 373 0.67 17.27 0.00
C TYR A 373 0.45 15.94 0.71
N ILE A 374 -0.20 15.97 1.87
CA ILE A 374 -0.66 14.79 2.59
C ILE A 374 -2.12 15.00 2.96
N LEU A 375 -2.99 14.08 2.54
CA LEU A 375 -4.34 13.96 3.05
C LEU A 375 -4.35 12.89 4.15
N GLU A 376 -4.58 13.30 5.38
CA GLU A 376 -4.78 12.43 6.54
C GLU A 376 -6.28 12.22 6.78
N VAL A 377 -6.71 10.96 6.90
CA VAL A 377 -8.09 10.61 7.34
C VAL A 377 -8.04 9.85 8.66
N PHE A 378 -8.80 10.31 9.66
CA PHE A 378 -8.86 9.70 11.00
C PHE A 378 -9.87 8.54 11.10
N ASP A 379 -10.62 8.29 10.02
CA ASP A 379 -11.85 7.50 9.99
C ASP A 379 -11.57 6.07 9.49
N ALA A 380 -12.31 5.56 8.51
CA ALA A 380 -11.98 4.35 7.77
C ALA A 380 -10.77 4.52 6.80
N HIS A 381 -10.37 3.42 6.16
CA HIS A 381 -9.33 3.41 5.14
C HIS A 381 -9.81 3.94 3.79
N PHE A 382 -8.88 4.37 2.94
CA PHE A 382 -9.16 4.67 1.54
C PHE A 382 -9.61 3.42 0.76
N ASN A 383 -10.64 3.58 -0.07
CA ASN A 383 -11.20 2.57 -0.95
C ASN A 383 -11.32 3.10 -2.39
N LEU A 384 -11.43 2.19 -3.35
CA LEU A 384 -11.88 2.55 -4.69
C LEU A 384 -13.38 2.94 -4.66
N PRO A 385 -13.81 3.96 -5.42
CA PRO A 385 -15.20 4.37 -5.47
C PRO A 385 -16.09 3.29 -6.11
N TYR A 386 -17.37 3.25 -5.72
CA TYR A 386 -18.37 2.46 -6.44
C TYR A 386 -18.55 3.02 -7.86
N LEU A 387 -18.21 2.22 -8.87
CA LEU A 387 -18.26 2.63 -10.29
C LEU A 387 -19.69 2.91 -10.80
N GLY A 388 -20.73 2.38 -10.16
CA GLY A 388 -22.12 2.61 -10.56
C GLY A 388 -22.35 2.26 -12.03
N PRO A 389 -22.97 3.15 -12.83
CA PRO A 389 -23.18 2.93 -14.27
C PRO A 389 -21.91 2.77 -15.13
N ILE A 390 -20.72 3.13 -14.63
CA ILE A 390 -19.44 2.87 -15.33
C ILE A 390 -19.18 1.34 -15.42
N GLY A 391 -19.75 0.57 -14.49
CA GLY A 391 -19.74 -0.90 -14.53
C GLY A 391 -18.56 -1.50 -13.79
N ALA A 392 -17.77 -2.34 -14.48
CA ALA A 392 -16.74 -3.19 -13.85
C ALA A 392 -15.29 -2.76 -14.11
N ASN A 393 -15.06 -1.74 -14.96
CA ASN A 393 -13.71 -1.25 -15.31
C ASN A 393 -13.78 0.26 -15.58
N GLY A 394 -12.71 0.99 -15.28
CA GLY A 394 -12.65 2.45 -15.44
C GLY A 394 -12.06 3.14 -14.21
N LEU A 395 -11.85 4.45 -14.30
CA LEU A 395 -11.22 5.26 -13.26
C LEU A 395 -9.83 4.69 -12.87
N ALA A 396 -9.55 4.52 -11.57
CA ALA A 396 -8.34 3.88 -11.08
C ALA A 396 -8.52 2.35 -11.04
N ASN A 397 -8.07 1.65 -12.08
CA ASN A 397 -8.24 0.20 -12.15
C ASN A 397 -7.42 -0.52 -11.06
N PRO A 398 -7.98 -1.53 -10.34
CA PRO A 398 -7.31 -2.20 -9.21
C PRO A 398 -5.92 -2.77 -9.53
N ARG A 399 -5.69 -3.21 -10.77
CA ARG A 399 -4.42 -3.81 -11.25
C ARG A 399 -3.24 -2.83 -11.21
N ASP A 400 -3.51 -1.53 -11.31
CA ASP A 400 -2.46 -0.51 -11.44
C ASP A 400 -2.00 0.08 -10.08
N PHE A 401 -2.56 -0.43 -8.97
CA PHE A 401 -2.06 -0.21 -7.62
C PHE A 401 -0.96 -1.22 -7.28
N LEU A 402 0.17 -0.72 -6.79
CA LEU A 402 1.41 -1.46 -6.61
C LEU A 402 1.87 -1.43 -5.14
N THR A 403 2.16 -2.60 -4.58
CA THR A 403 2.66 -2.81 -3.21
C THR A 403 4.10 -3.33 -3.27
N PRO A 404 5.02 -2.89 -2.39
CA PRO A 404 6.41 -3.33 -2.43
C PRO A 404 6.53 -4.83 -2.19
N VAL A 405 7.55 -5.47 -2.76
CA VAL A 405 7.95 -6.82 -2.34
C VAL A 405 8.75 -6.76 -1.03
N ALA A 406 8.68 -7.83 -0.23
CA ALA A 406 9.43 -7.97 1.01
C ALA A 406 10.92 -7.69 0.80
N LEU A 407 11.46 -6.79 1.62
CA LEU A 407 12.86 -6.38 1.63
C LEU A 407 13.22 -6.01 3.07
N TYR A 408 14.14 -6.76 3.67
CA TYR A 408 14.58 -6.53 5.06
C TYR A 408 16.02 -6.01 5.16
N GLU A 409 16.32 -5.33 6.27
CA GLU A 409 17.68 -5.11 6.76
C GLU A 409 17.82 -5.64 8.20
N ASP A 410 18.81 -6.50 8.44
CA ASP A 410 19.26 -6.84 9.79
C ASP A 410 20.39 -5.89 10.17
N ARG A 411 20.00 -4.66 10.52
CA ARG A 411 20.91 -3.54 10.76
C ARG A 411 20.83 -3.10 12.21
N GLU A 412 21.86 -3.43 12.98
CA GLU A 412 22.08 -2.88 14.32
C GLU A 412 22.68 -1.47 14.22
N VAL A 413 22.24 -0.58 15.11
CA VAL A 413 22.68 0.82 15.20
C VAL A 413 22.71 1.23 16.67
N GLU A 414 23.52 2.23 17.02
CA GLU A 414 23.62 2.72 18.40
C GLU A 414 22.27 3.25 18.92
N THR A 415 21.52 3.97 18.09
CA THR A 415 20.17 4.43 18.41
C THR A 415 19.37 4.64 17.13
N TYR A 416 18.31 3.85 16.94
CA TYR A 416 17.26 4.07 15.96
C TYR A 416 16.06 4.76 16.62
N THR A 417 15.52 5.80 16.00
CA THR A 417 14.40 6.60 16.54
C THR A 417 13.08 6.26 15.83
N ILE A 418 12.11 5.78 16.59
CA ILE A 418 10.73 5.59 16.13
C ILE A 418 9.91 6.81 16.54
N VAL A 419 9.56 7.67 15.58
CA VAL A 419 8.59 8.75 15.80
C VAL A 419 7.17 8.20 15.61
N LYS A 420 6.28 8.57 16.53
CA LYS A 420 4.87 8.23 16.53
C LYS A 420 4.03 9.50 16.57
N LYS A 421 3.07 9.62 15.64
CA LYS A 421 1.92 10.52 15.81
C LYS A 421 0.82 9.77 16.57
N PHE A 422 0.36 10.33 17.69
CA PHE A 422 -0.69 9.76 18.53
C PHE A 422 -1.53 10.87 19.18
N GLN A 423 -2.83 10.81 18.98
CA GLN A 423 -3.81 11.83 19.37
C GLN A 423 -3.38 13.25 18.95
N GLY A 424 -2.85 13.35 17.73
CA GLY A 424 -2.33 14.56 17.12
C GLY A 424 -1.13 15.19 17.84
N LYS A 425 -0.39 14.42 18.64
CA LYS A 425 0.89 14.79 19.26
C LYS A 425 2.02 13.86 18.82
N LEU A 426 3.24 14.38 18.77
CA LEU A 426 4.42 13.60 18.41
C LEU A 426 5.14 13.03 19.65
N PHE A 427 5.59 11.79 19.52
CA PHE A 427 6.38 11.07 20.51
C PHE A 427 7.56 10.35 19.82
N ALA A 428 8.65 10.14 20.53
CA ALA A 428 9.80 9.35 20.07
C ALA A 428 10.09 8.19 21.03
N ALA A 429 10.48 7.04 20.49
CA ALA A 429 11.05 5.92 21.23
C ALA A 429 12.36 5.47 20.56
N HIS A 430 13.24 4.83 21.30
CA HIS A 430 14.55 4.41 20.81
C HIS A 430 14.76 2.89 20.87
N GLN A 431 15.46 2.32 19.89
CA GLN A 431 15.86 0.91 19.85
C GLN A 431 17.21 0.71 19.15
N GLY A 432 17.95 -0.36 19.46
CA GLY A 432 19.30 -0.61 18.91
C GLY A 432 19.35 -1.26 17.51
N HIS A 433 18.27 -1.19 16.73
CA HIS A 433 18.16 -1.85 15.42
C HIS A 433 17.15 -1.16 14.52
N SER A 434 17.25 -1.38 13.21
CA SER A 434 16.24 -0.93 12.25
C SER A 434 14.91 -1.69 12.40
N PRO A 435 13.74 -1.03 12.31
CA PRO A 435 12.43 -1.66 12.31
C PRO A 435 12.04 -2.29 10.96
N PHE A 436 12.89 -2.16 9.93
CA PHE A 436 12.66 -2.72 8.59
C PHE A 436 13.25 -4.14 8.48
N ASP A 437 13.01 -4.96 9.49
CA ASP A 437 13.58 -6.30 9.68
C ASP A 437 12.58 -7.44 9.38
N VAL A 438 11.55 -7.14 8.57
CA VAL A 438 10.50 -8.08 8.14
C VAL A 438 10.97 -8.88 6.93
N VAL A 439 11.35 -10.14 7.15
CA VAL A 439 11.88 -11.04 6.11
C VAL A 439 10.77 -11.53 5.17
N ALA A 440 9.56 -11.71 5.68
CA ALA A 440 8.40 -12.10 4.89
C ALA A 440 7.09 -11.60 5.50
N TRP A 441 6.06 -11.47 4.68
CA TRP A 441 4.75 -11.03 5.12
C TRP A 441 3.61 -11.58 4.25
N HIS A 442 2.40 -11.70 4.81
CA HIS A 442 1.18 -11.95 4.05
C HIS A 442 -0.05 -11.25 4.62
N GLY A 443 -0.96 -10.83 3.76
CA GLY A 443 -2.21 -10.18 4.14
C GLY A 443 -2.68 -9.13 3.15
N ASN A 444 -3.74 -8.41 3.53
CA ASN A 444 -4.43 -7.43 2.70
C ASN A 444 -4.37 -6.00 3.27
N TYR A 445 -3.55 -5.77 4.29
CA TYR A 445 -3.30 -4.46 4.87
C TYR A 445 -1.86 -4.04 4.57
N VAL A 446 -1.68 -3.37 3.45
CA VAL A 446 -0.36 -3.12 2.82
C VAL A 446 -0.21 -1.64 2.43
N PRO A 447 1.00 -1.08 2.42
CA PRO A 447 1.26 0.18 1.75
C PRO A 447 1.15 -0.04 0.23
N TYR A 448 0.74 0.99 -0.48
CA TYR A 448 0.63 0.94 -1.94
C TYR A 448 0.93 2.29 -2.58
N LYS A 449 1.35 2.25 -3.84
CA LYS A 449 1.48 3.41 -4.73
C LYS A 449 0.60 3.23 -5.97
N TYR A 450 0.27 4.35 -6.61
CA TYR A 450 -0.51 4.38 -7.85
C TYR A 450 -0.02 5.52 -8.76
N ASN A 451 0.12 5.25 -10.06
CA ASN A 451 0.55 6.25 -11.03
C ASN A 451 -0.67 6.90 -11.70
N LEU A 452 -0.80 8.23 -11.59
CA LEU A 452 -2.00 8.95 -12.02
C LEU A 452 -2.20 8.91 -13.55
N SER A 453 -1.14 8.67 -14.33
CA SER A 453 -1.24 8.47 -15.78
C SER A 453 -2.02 7.21 -16.18
N ASN A 454 -2.17 6.24 -15.28
CA ASN A 454 -2.95 5.02 -15.53
C ASN A 454 -4.47 5.22 -15.33
N PHE A 455 -4.91 6.42 -14.91
CA PHE A 455 -6.32 6.70 -14.66
C PHE A 455 -7.12 6.71 -15.96
N MET A 456 -8.06 5.77 -16.08
CA MET A 456 -8.96 5.68 -17.21
C MET A 456 -10.08 6.72 -17.04
N ALA A 457 -9.82 7.93 -17.55
CA ALA A 457 -10.70 9.07 -17.40
C ALA A 457 -12.03 8.87 -18.15
N ILE A 458 -13.14 8.89 -17.40
CA ILE A 458 -14.49 8.94 -17.94
C ILE A 458 -14.96 10.41 -17.97
N ASN A 459 -15.64 10.82 -19.04
CA ASN A 459 -16.26 12.13 -19.13
C ASN A 459 -17.40 12.12 -20.18
N THR A 460 -17.97 13.29 -20.50
CA THR A 460 -18.99 13.38 -21.55
C THR A 460 -18.38 13.10 -22.92
N VAL A 461 -19.16 12.40 -23.75
CA VAL A 461 -18.91 12.20 -25.19
C VAL A 461 -20.04 12.80 -26.02
N SER A 462 -20.81 13.73 -25.45
CA SER A 462 -21.95 14.40 -26.10
C SER A 462 -22.02 15.89 -25.73
N PHE A 463 -22.72 16.24 -24.66
CA PHE A 463 -22.89 17.61 -24.15
C PHE A 463 -22.80 17.65 -22.62
N ASP A 464 -22.97 18.85 -22.04
CA ASP A 464 -22.86 19.19 -20.61
C ASP A 464 -21.47 18.95 -19.97
N HIS A 465 -21.30 19.41 -18.73
CA HIS A 465 -20.06 19.24 -17.95
C HIS A 465 -20.35 18.27 -16.79
N PRO A 466 -19.85 17.02 -16.82
CA PRO A 466 -20.07 16.06 -15.73
C PRO A 466 -19.48 16.53 -14.40
N ASP A 467 -20.14 16.18 -13.30
CA ASP A 467 -19.69 16.48 -11.94
C ASP A 467 -18.26 15.94 -11.69
N PRO A 468 -17.41 16.66 -10.93
CA PRO A 468 -16.00 16.31 -10.76
C PRO A 468 -15.77 14.99 -10.01
N SER A 469 -16.78 14.46 -9.31
CA SER A 469 -16.75 13.13 -8.67
C SER A 469 -16.48 11.98 -9.67
N ILE A 470 -16.73 12.21 -10.97
CA ILE A 470 -16.35 11.28 -12.06
C ILE A 470 -14.83 11.06 -12.18
N PHE A 471 -14.01 11.89 -11.52
CA PHE A 471 -12.55 11.76 -11.46
C PHE A 471 -12.01 11.31 -10.09
N THR A 472 -12.85 10.72 -9.24
CA THR A 472 -12.42 10.15 -7.95
C THR A 472 -11.47 8.96 -8.17
N VAL A 473 -10.29 9.03 -7.57
CA VAL A 473 -9.28 7.95 -7.57
C VAL A 473 -9.45 7.05 -6.35
N LEU A 474 -9.58 7.68 -5.18
CA LEU A 474 -9.78 7.02 -3.88
C LEU A 474 -10.77 7.83 -3.04
N THR A 475 -11.56 7.14 -2.23
CA THR A 475 -12.55 7.72 -1.31
C THR A 475 -12.39 7.12 0.08
N CYS A 476 -12.49 7.95 1.12
CA CYS A 476 -12.67 7.50 2.50
C CYS A 476 -14.16 7.69 2.87
N PRO A 477 -14.98 6.62 2.89
CA PRO A 477 -16.40 6.74 3.15
C PRO A 477 -16.67 7.08 4.63
N SER A 478 -17.65 7.93 4.89
CA SER A 478 -18.17 8.14 6.25
C SER A 478 -19.16 7.04 6.64
N THR A 479 -19.64 7.08 7.89
CA THR A 479 -20.75 6.24 8.36
C THR A 479 -22.09 6.50 7.66
N ARG A 480 -22.24 7.60 6.90
CA ARG A 480 -23.43 7.92 6.12
C ARG A 480 -23.24 7.48 4.66
N PRO A 481 -24.07 6.55 4.14
CA PRO A 481 -23.95 6.08 2.75
C PRO A 481 -24.01 7.23 1.74
N GLY A 482 -23.07 7.24 0.79
CA GLY A 482 -22.96 8.27 -0.24
C GLY A 482 -22.30 9.58 0.20
N ILE A 483 -21.82 9.68 1.46
CA ILE A 483 -21.07 10.84 1.96
C ILE A 483 -19.67 10.36 2.35
N ALA A 484 -18.64 10.89 1.69
CA ALA A 484 -17.24 10.67 2.05
C ALA A 484 -16.80 11.62 3.19
N ILE A 485 -15.81 11.18 3.98
CA ILE A 485 -15.00 12.06 4.83
C ILE A 485 -14.04 12.88 3.95
N ALA A 486 -13.44 12.22 2.95
CA ALA A 486 -12.63 12.86 1.93
C ALA A 486 -12.62 12.02 0.64
N ASP A 487 -12.69 12.71 -0.51
CA ASP A 487 -12.46 12.12 -1.83
C ASP A 487 -11.16 12.70 -2.41
N PHE A 488 -10.27 11.82 -2.87
CA PHE A 488 -9.10 12.22 -3.65
C PHE A 488 -9.46 12.19 -5.14
N VAL A 489 -9.69 13.39 -5.68
CA VAL A 489 -10.12 13.65 -7.06
C VAL A 489 -8.97 14.28 -7.84
N ILE A 490 -8.81 13.90 -9.12
CA ILE A 490 -7.79 14.44 -10.01
C ILE A 490 -8.40 15.12 -11.24
N PHE A 491 -7.62 15.95 -11.95
CA PHE A 491 -8.05 16.54 -13.23
C PHE A 491 -7.04 16.15 -14.33
N PRO A 492 -7.08 14.91 -14.83
CA PRO A 492 -6.04 14.36 -15.70
C PRO A 492 -6.14 14.92 -17.12
N PRO A 493 -5.07 14.80 -17.94
CA PRO A 493 -5.14 15.00 -19.38
C PRO A 493 -6.28 14.16 -19.99
N ARG A 494 -7.16 14.79 -20.75
CA ARG A 494 -8.38 14.18 -21.29
C ARG A 494 -8.90 14.93 -22.52
N TRP A 495 -9.69 14.27 -23.34
CA TRP A 495 -10.40 14.90 -24.45
C TRP A 495 -11.59 15.71 -23.93
N GLY A 496 -11.68 16.98 -24.35
CA GLY A 496 -12.85 17.84 -24.10
C GLY A 496 -13.67 17.99 -25.36
N VAL A 497 -14.70 17.16 -25.55
CA VAL A 497 -15.46 17.06 -26.83
C VAL A 497 -16.87 17.65 -26.78
N ALA A 498 -17.36 18.05 -25.60
CA ALA A 498 -18.75 18.48 -25.42
C ALA A 498 -19.24 19.52 -26.46
N GLU A 499 -20.31 19.20 -27.16
CA GLU A 499 -20.96 20.06 -28.16
C GLU A 499 -21.96 21.02 -27.50
N GLY A 500 -22.14 22.22 -28.06
CA GLY A 500 -23.11 23.22 -27.55
C GLY A 500 -22.91 23.68 -26.09
N THR A 501 -21.77 23.33 -25.47
CA THR A 501 -21.60 23.31 -24.01
C THR A 501 -20.55 24.30 -23.54
N PHE A 502 -20.80 24.97 -22.41
CA PHE A 502 -19.75 25.69 -21.67
C PHE A 502 -18.81 24.68 -21.00
N ARG A 503 -17.66 24.43 -21.63
CA ARG A 503 -16.72 23.37 -21.25
C ARG A 503 -15.95 23.56 -19.92
N PRO A 504 -15.63 24.78 -19.44
CA PRO A 504 -15.04 24.94 -18.11
C PRO A 504 -16.00 24.47 -17.00
N PRO A 505 -15.51 24.26 -15.76
CA PRO A 505 -16.38 23.99 -14.61
C PRO A 505 -17.46 25.07 -14.48
N TYR A 506 -18.68 24.64 -14.16
CA TYR A 506 -19.82 25.54 -13.95
C TYR A 506 -19.65 26.37 -12.67
N PHE A 507 -20.38 27.50 -12.57
CA PHE A 507 -20.46 28.26 -11.32
C PHE A 507 -21.12 27.39 -10.24
N HIS A 508 -20.44 27.20 -9.12
CA HIS A 508 -20.76 26.17 -8.14
C HIS A 508 -20.90 26.72 -6.70
N ARG A 509 -21.78 26.10 -5.91
CA ARG A 509 -21.92 26.27 -4.46
C ARG A 509 -22.16 24.87 -3.88
N ASN A 510 -21.25 24.39 -3.05
CA ASN A 510 -21.23 23.01 -2.57
C ASN A 510 -21.55 22.91 -1.07
N CYS A 511 -21.97 21.73 -0.61
CA CYS A 511 -21.97 21.34 0.80
C CYS A 511 -20.60 20.81 1.27
N MET A 512 -19.76 20.32 0.36
CA MET A 512 -18.39 19.88 0.65
C MET A 512 -17.43 21.09 0.71
N SER A 513 -16.34 20.94 1.47
CA SER A 513 -15.19 21.86 1.39
C SER A 513 -14.18 21.34 0.38
N GLU A 514 -13.68 22.21 -0.50
CA GLU A 514 -12.82 21.83 -1.63
C GLU A 514 -11.40 22.40 -1.45
N PHE A 515 -10.40 21.53 -1.28
CA PHE A 515 -8.98 21.90 -1.27
C PHE A 515 -8.33 21.46 -2.59
N MET A 516 -7.68 22.39 -3.31
CA MET A 516 -7.05 22.12 -4.60
C MET A 516 -5.53 22.26 -4.52
N GLY A 517 -4.80 21.18 -4.84
CA GLY A 517 -3.36 21.20 -5.11
C GLY A 517 -3.05 21.22 -6.61
N SER A 518 -1.82 21.57 -6.99
CA SER A 518 -1.33 21.45 -8.38
C SER A 518 -0.10 20.53 -8.43
N PHE A 519 -0.14 19.55 -9.33
CA PHE A 519 0.94 18.60 -9.56
C PHE A 519 2.07 19.17 -10.43
N LEU A 520 1.67 19.94 -11.44
CA LEU A 520 2.57 20.58 -12.38
C LEU A 520 2.70 22.06 -12.03
N GLU A 521 3.93 22.55 -12.14
CA GLU A 521 4.16 23.91 -12.58
C GLU A 521 3.50 24.01 -13.97
N LEU A 522 2.41 24.77 -14.09
CA LEU A 522 1.74 24.99 -15.36
C LEU A 522 2.79 25.54 -16.33
N MET A 523 3.26 24.69 -17.26
CA MET A 523 4.15 25.15 -18.31
C MET A 523 3.47 26.35 -18.95
N LYS A 524 4.18 27.49 -18.96
CA LYS A 524 3.80 28.71 -19.67
C LYS A 524 3.78 28.40 -21.17
N GLN A 525 2.76 27.68 -21.63
CA GLN A 525 2.37 27.66 -23.02
C GLN A 525 1.95 29.10 -23.36
N ARG A 526 2.61 29.61 -24.40
CA ARG A 526 2.75 31.04 -24.72
C ARG A 526 1.43 31.72 -25.05
#